data_AF-A0ABD2GGR0-F1
#
_entry.id   AF-A0ABD2GGR0-F1
#
_cell.length_a   1.000
_cell.length_b   1.000
_cell.length_c   1.000
_cell.angle_alpha   90.00
_cell.angle_beta   90.00
_cell.angle_gamma   90.00
#
_symmetry.space_group_name_H-M   'P 1'
#
loop_
_entity.id
_entity.type
_entity.pdbx_description
1 polymer ?
#
loop_
_entity_poly.entity_id
_entity_poly.type
_entity_poly.pdbx_seq_one_letter_code
_entity_poly.pdbx_strand_id
1 'polypeptide(L)'
;MSQNARKALPRNLGTPTDTPPSTLLVNSKGLNPSPKRAVRDPKTGRAVQERNSYAVSVWKRVKAKLEGRDIDPNRRMSVTEQVDVVIKEATSMENLAQLYEGWTAWV
;
A
#
# COMPACT_ATOMS: atom_id res chain seq x y z
N MET A 1 -49.39 39.34 -1.26
CA MET A 1 -47.95 39.07 -1.05
C MET A 1 -47.78 37.63 -0.58
N SER A 2 -46.60 37.05 -0.85
CA SER A 2 -46.13 35.70 -0.48
C SER A 2 -46.34 34.64 -1.58
N GLN A 3 -45.43 34.47 -2.55
CA GLN A 3 -44.03 33.98 -2.55
C GLN A 3 -43.97 32.49 -2.95
N ASN A 4 -43.49 32.28 -4.18
CA ASN A 4 -43.22 30.99 -4.83
C ASN A 4 -42.08 30.24 -4.13
N ALA A 5 -42.30 28.99 -3.74
CA ALA A 5 -41.23 28.10 -3.28
C ALA A 5 -40.58 27.37 -4.48
N ARG A 6 -39.42 27.87 -4.92
CA ARG A 6 -38.54 27.18 -5.88
C ARG A 6 -37.79 26.06 -5.14
N LYS A 7 -37.92 24.80 -5.58
CA LYS A 7 -37.06 23.69 -5.14
C LYS A 7 -35.62 23.96 -5.59
N ALA A 8 -34.69 24.07 -4.65
CA ALA A 8 -33.27 24.12 -4.91
C ALA A 8 -32.70 22.70 -4.99
N LEU A 9 -32.03 22.38 -6.10
CA LEU A 9 -31.18 21.20 -6.24
C LEU A 9 -29.90 21.42 -5.43
N PRO A 10 -29.39 20.43 -4.68
CA PRO A 10 -28.10 20.56 -4.02
C PRO A 10 -26.98 20.53 -5.07
N ARG A 11 -26.27 21.66 -5.16
CA ARG A 11 -25.04 21.86 -5.93
C ARG A 11 -23.89 21.23 -5.16
N ASN A 12 -23.50 20.00 -5.50
CA ASN A 12 -22.26 19.42 -4.98
C ASN A 12 -21.08 20.05 -5.74
N LEU A 13 -20.50 21.10 -5.14
CA LEU A 13 -19.16 21.57 -5.48
C LEU A 13 -18.14 20.53 -5.01
N GLY A 14 -17.13 20.28 -5.84
CA GLY A 14 -16.17 19.20 -5.65
C GLY A 14 -15.34 19.29 -4.37
N THR A 15 -14.94 18.11 -3.91
CA THR A 15 -13.85 17.91 -2.93
C THR A 15 -12.86 16.89 -3.50
N PRO A 16 -11.56 17.02 -3.20
CA PRO A 16 -10.47 16.46 -4.00
C PRO A 16 -10.40 14.94 -3.94
N THR A 17 -9.91 14.37 -5.04
CA THR A 17 -9.60 12.96 -5.24
C THR A 17 -8.41 12.54 -4.37
N ASP A 18 -8.63 12.18 -3.10
CA ASP A 18 -7.59 11.54 -2.26
C ASP A 18 -8.13 10.72 -1.09
N THR A 19 -9.27 10.05 -1.27
CA THR A 19 -9.77 9.07 -0.29
C THR A 19 -9.99 7.72 -0.97
N PRO A 20 -9.30 6.64 -0.55
CA PRO A 20 -9.63 5.30 -1.03
C PRO A 20 -11.09 4.96 -0.64
N PRO A 21 -11.81 4.17 -1.45
CA PRO A 21 -13.21 3.87 -1.18
C PRO A 21 -13.31 3.13 0.16
N SER A 22 -13.81 3.83 1.18
CA SER A 22 -14.30 3.18 2.38
C SER A 22 -15.57 2.42 2.01
N THR A 23 -15.47 1.09 1.96
CA THR A 23 -16.62 0.20 1.85
C THR A 23 -17.60 0.53 2.97
N LEU A 24 -18.69 1.23 2.65
CA LEU A 24 -19.79 1.48 3.57
C LEU A 24 -20.52 0.15 3.81
N LEU A 25 -20.01 -0.65 4.74
CA LEU A 25 -20.75 -1.76 5.33
C LEU A 25 -21.82 -1.15 6.24
N VAL A 26 -23.07 -1.24 5.79
CA VAL A 26 -24.26 -1.10 6.63
C VAL A 26 -24.13 -2.08 7.80
N ASN A 27 -23.90 -1.58 9.01
CA ASN A 27 -23.81 -2.42 10.21
C ASN A 27 -25.15 -2.38 10.96
N SER A 28 -25.89 -3.48 10.89
CA SER A 28 -26.95 -3.83 11.82
C SER A 28 -26.35 -4.09 13.22
N LYS A 29 -27.09 -3.67 14.25
CA LYS A 29 -26.74 -3.84 15.68
C LYS A 29 -26.34 -5.29 16.01
N GLY A 30 -25.20 -5.46 16.71
CA GLY A 30 -24.85 -6.74 17.34
C GLY A 30 -23.47 -6.77 17.97
N LEU A 31 -23.43 -6.65 19.31
CA LEU A 31 -22.46 -7.19 20.28
C LEU A 31 -20.95 -7.12 19.95
N ASN A 32 -20.21 -6.43 20.80
CA ASN A 32 -18.73 -6.39 20.83
C ASN A 32 -18.10 -7.78 20.65
N PRO A 33 -17.15 -7.96 19.71
CA PRO A 33 -16.40 -9.20 19.65
C PRO A 33 -15.45 -9.30 20.85
N SER A 34 -15.62 -10.32 21.68
CA SER A 34 -14.63 -10.73 22.69
C SER A 34 -13.23 -10.84 22.07
N PRO A 35 -12.14 -10.60 22.83
CA PRO A 35 -10.79 -10.76 22.32
C PRO A 35 -10.64 -12.19 21.78
N LYS A 36 -10.43 -12.32 20.47
CA LYS A 36 -10.20 -13.62 19.83
C LYS A 36 -9.05 -14.29 20.59
N ARG A 37 -9.32 -15.45 21.22
CA ARG A 37 -8.30 -16.23 21.94
C ARG A 37 -7.08 -16.37 21.04
N ALA A 38 -5.91 -15.96 21.53
CA ALA A 38 -4.65 -16.18 20.84
C ALA A 38 -4.58 -17.64 20.40
N VAL A 39 -4.37 -17.88 19.10
CA VAL A 39 -4.24 -19.22 18.55
C VAL A 39 -3.09 -19.90 19.29
N ARG A 40 -3.35 -21.02 19.96
CA ARG A 40 -2.33 -21.78 20.69
C ARG A 40 -1.95 -23.00 19.87
N ASP A 41 -0.67 -23.30 19.83
CA ASP A 41 -0.16 -24.49 19.16
C ASP A 41 -0.74 -25.76 19.84
N PRO A 42 -1.40 -26.68 19.10
CA PRO A 42 -2.07 -27.85 19.68
C PRO A 42 -1.14 -28.85 20.38
N LYS A 43 0.16 -28.85 20.05
CA LYS A 43 1.16 -29.76 20.64
C LYS A 43 1.90 -29.15 21.83
N THR A 44 2.08 -27.83 21.83
CA THR A 44 2.93 -27.13 22.81
C THR A 44 2.17 -26.15 23.71
N GLY A 45 0.91 -25.84 23.40
CA GLY A 45 0.06 -24.91 24.16
C GLY A 45 0.57 -23.46 24.16
N ARG A 46 1.68 -23.19 23.46
CA ARG A 46 2.31 -21.87 23.34
C ARG A 46 1.43 -20.98 22.45
N ALA A 47 1.34 -19.71 22.81
CA ALA A 47 0.69 -18.73 21.96
C ALA A 47 1.44 -18.66 20.61
N VAL A 48 0.73 -18.87 19.51
CA VAL A 48 1.23 -18.61 18.17
C VAL A 48 1.23 -17.10 18.02
N GLN A 49 2.41 -16.50 18.19
CA GLN A 49 2.63 -15.13 17.79
C GLN A 49 2.58 -15.11 16.26
N GLU A 50 1.58 -14.47 15.69
CA GLU A 50 1.58 -14.16 14.26
C GLU A 50 2.84 -13.33 13.98
N ARG A 51 3.73 -13.83 13.12
CA ARG A 51 4.90 -13.07 12.70
C ARG A 51 4.39 -11.91 11.87
N ASN A 52 4.88 -10.70 12.17
CA ASN A 52 4.53 -9.50 11.40
C ASN A 52 4.85 -9.74 9.91
N SER A 53 3.80 -9.94 9.11
CA SER A 53 3.91 -10.28 7.69
C SER A 53 4.58 -9.17 6.88
N TYR A 54 4.40 -7.91 7.29
CA TYR A 54 5.10 -6.76 6.70
C TYR A 54 6.60 -6.85 6.98
N ALA A 55 7.01 -7.11 8.22
CA ALA A 55 8.43 -7.28 8.57
C ALA A 55 9.09 -8.43 7.78
N VAL A 56 8.39 -9.56 7.65
CA VAL A 56 8.87 -10.69 6.84
C VAL A 56 9.01 -10.31 5.37
N SER A 57 8.07 -9.53 4.83
CA SER A 57 8.10 -9.09 3.43
C SER A 57 9.24 -8.12 3.15
N VAL A 58 9.49 -7.18 4.06
CA VAL A 58 10.64 -6.26 3.98
C VAL A 58 11.95 -7.05 4.01
N TRP A 59 12.10 -7.98 4.96
CA TRP A 59 13.28 -8.83 5.04
C TRP A 59 13.51 -9.65 3.75
N LYS A 60 12.46 -10.28 3.21
CA LYS A 60 12.54 -11.02 1.94
C LYS A 60 13.00 -10.11 0.78
N ARG A 61 12.49 -8.88 0.70
CA ARG A 61 12.88 -7.92 -0.35
C ARG A 61 14.34 -7.50 -0.22
N VAL A 62 14.79 -7.17 0.99
CA VAL A 62 16.20 -6.81 1.24
C VAL A 62 17.12 -7.99 0.90
N LYS A 63 16.74 -9.20 1.32
CA LYS A 63 17.49 -10.42 0.99
C LYS A 63 17.59 -10.62 -0.53
N ALA A 64 16.48 -10.49 -1.27
CA ALA A 64 16.48 -10.64 -2.72
C ALA A 64 17.40 -9.63 -3.41
N LYS A 65 17.46 -8.38 -2.92
CA LYS A 65 18.39 -7.35 -3.42
C LYS A 65 19.85 -7.77 -3.21
N LEU A 66 20.20 -8.20 -2.00
CA LEU A 66 21.57 -8.64 -1.68
C LEU A 66 21.99 -9.92 -2.44
N GLU A 67 21.04 -10.80 -2.71
CA GLU A 67 21.28 -12.03 -3.48
C GLU A 67 21.31 -11.80 -5.00
N GLY A 68 20.87 -10.63 -5.48
CA GLY A 68 20.78 -10.28 -6.89
C GLY A 68 19.61 -10.91 -7.64
N ARG A 69 18.48 -11.08 -6.95
CA ARG A 69 17.25 -11.74 -7.43
C ARG A 69 16.00 -10.88 -7.19
N ASP A 70 16.16 -9.57 -7.05
CA ASP A 70 15.04 -8.67 -6.76
C ASP A 70 14.18 -8.36 -8.00
N ILE A 71 14.76 -8.40 -9.19
CA ILE A 71 14.06 -8.21 -10.47
C ILE A 71 13.51 -9.56 -10.99
N ASP A 72 14.37 -10.58 -11.06
CA ASP A 72 13.99 -11.94 -11.48
C ASP A 72 14.41 -12.95 -10.39
N PRO A 73 13.46 -13.61 -9.71
CA PRO A 73 13.76 -14.63 -8.71
C PRO A 73 14.57 -15.82 -9.24
N ASN A 74 14.44 -16.13 -10.54
CA ASN A 74 15.05 -17.29 -11.17
C ASN A 74 16.47 -17.00 -11.69
N ARG A 75 16.83 -15.73 -11.88
CA ARG A 75 18.12 -15.31 -12.42
C ARG A 75 18.87 -14.45 -11.41
N ARG A 76 20.06 -14.91 -11.02
CA ARG A 76 20.98 -14.11 -10.21
C ARG A 76 21.78 -13.16 -11.09
N MET A 77 21.65 -11.85 -10.87
CA MET A 77 22.43 -10.82 -11.55
C MET A 77 23.81 -10.63 -10.93
N SER A 78 24.80 -10.33 -11.76
CA SER A 78 26.10 -9.82 -11.29
C SER A 78 25.96 -8.42 -10.69
N VAL A 79 26.96 -7.99 -9.92
CA VAL A 79 26.97 -6.64 -9.33
C VAL A 79 26.94 -5.57 -10.43
N THR A 80 27.73 -5.74 -11.50
CA THR A 80 27.78 -4.80 -12.63
C THR A 80 26.40 -4.64 -13.27
N GLU A 81 25.72 -5.75 -13.57
CA GLU A 81 24.38 -5.69 -14.18
C GLU A 81 23.34 -5.04 -13.25
N GLN A 82 23.40 -5.32 -11.94
CA GLN A 82 22.49 -4.68 -10.99
C GLN A 82 22.69 -3.17 -10.95
N VAL A 83 23.95 -2.72 -10.88
CA VAL A 83 24.30 -1.30 -10.89
C VAL A 83 23.82 -0.65 -12.18
N ASP A 84 24.06 -1.27 -13.34
CA ASP A 84 23.62 -0.76 -14.63
C ASP A 84 22.10 -0.60 -14.71
N VAL A 85 21.33 -1.59 -14.22
CA VAL A 85 19.86 -1.50 -14.19
C VAL A 85 19.40 -0.40 -13.24
N VAL A 86 19.98 -0.30 -12.04
CA VAL A 86 19.61 0.74 -11.07
C VAL A 86 19.84 2.13 -11.65
N ILE A 87 20.98 2.37 -12.31
CA ILE A 87 21.27 3.64 -12.97
C ILE A 87 20.27 3.91 -14.09
N LYS A 88 19.98 2.92 -14.94
CA LYS A 88 19.01 3.07 -16.04
C LYS A 88 17.61 3.43 -15.54
N GLU A 89 17.13 2.72 -14.52
CA GLU A 89 15.81 3.01 -13.94
C GLU A 89 15.76 4.39 -13.27
N ALA A 90 16.84 4.78 -12.57
CA ALA A 90 16.92 6.08 -11.90
C ALA A 90 17.08 7.27 -12.86
N THR A 91 17.58 7.04 -14.08
CA THR A 91 17.78 8.06 -15.13
C THR A 91 16.72 8.00 -16.24
N SER A 92 15.76 7.08 -16.15
CA SER A 92 14.68 6.96 -17.12
C SER A 92 13.74 8.17 -17.04
N MET A 93 13.55 8.86 -18.17
CA MET A 93 12.59 9.97 -18.26
C MET A 93 11.16 9.53 -17.92
N GLU A 94 10.79 8.29 -18.25
CA GLU A 94 9.46 7.74 -17.93
C GLU A 94 9.25 7.60 -16.42
N ASN A 95 10.28 7.20 -15.68
CA ASN A 95 10.22 7.09 -14.22
C ASN A 95 10.28 8.47 -13.55
N LEU A 96 11.16 9.35 -14.04
CA LEU A 96 11.32 10.70 -13.50
C LEU A 96 10.05 11.55 -13.66
N ALA A 97 9.36 11.43 -14.81
CA ALA A 97 8.12 12.16 -15.07
C ALA A 97 6.94 11.73 -14.19
N GLN A 98 7.01 10.55 -13.55
CA GLN A 98 5.99 10.04 -12.64
C GLN A 98 6.21 10.48 -11.18
N LEU A 99 7.36 11.08 -10.86
CA LEU A 99 7.62 11.55 -9.51
C LEU A 99 6.69 12.71 -9.16
N TYR A 100 6.27 12.77 -7.90
CA TYR A 100 5.51 13.91 -7.40
C TYR A 100 6.29 15.22 -7.60
N GLU A 101 5.61 16.28 -8.01
CA GLU A 101 6.22 17.56 -8.43
C GLU A 101 7.22 18.14 -7.40
N GLY A 102 6.96 17.95 -6.11
CA GLY A 102 7.85 18.43 -5.05
C GLY A 102 9.21 17.72 -4.96
N TRP A 103 9.44 16.64 -5.72
CA TRP A 103 10.74 16.00 -5.86
C TRP A 103 11.64 16.67 -6.90
N THR A 104 11.10 17.61 -7.69
CA THR A 104 11.86 18.47 -8.62
C THR A 104 12.84 17.70 -9.50
N ALA A 105 12.36 16.65 -10.17
CA ALA A 105 13.19 15.75 -10.98
C ALA A 105 13.90 16.42 -12.18
N TRP A 106 13.55 17.67 -12.48
CA TRP A 106 14.05 18.48 -13.61
C TRP A 106 15.16 19.46 -13.24
N VAL A 107 15.53 19.57 -11.95
CA VAL A 107 16.57 20.48 -11.45
C VAL A 107 17.92 19.78 -11.45
#